data_AF-A0A101P9J9-F1
#
_entry.id   AF-A0A101P9J9-F1
#
_cell.length_a   1.000
_cell.length_b   1.000
_cell.length_c   1.000
_cell.angle_alpha   90.00
_cell.angle_beta   90.00
_cell.angle_gamma   90.00
#
_symmetry.space_group_name_H-M   'P 1'
#
loop_
_entity.id
_entity.type
_entity.pdbx_description
1 polymer ?
#
loop_
_entity_poly.entity_id
_entity_poly.type
_entity_poly.pdbx_seq_one_letter_code
_entity_poly.pdbx_strand_id
1 'polypeptide(L)' 'MELGHREQAILALERRSFAGPGAKERAIREELGLPPVRYYQLLNALLDDERALAHDPVTVNRLRRVRQARRTER' A
#
# COMPACT_ATOMS: atom_id res chain seq x y z
N MET A 1 -0.44 18.25 9.05
CA MET A 1 -1.53 17.25 9.10
C MET A 1 -0.92 15.90 8.81
N GLU A 2 -0.91 15.00 9.79
CA GLU A 2 -0.25 13.69 9.69
C GLU A 2 -1.11 12.67 8.92
N LEU A 3 -0.52 11.54 8.57
CA LEU A 3 -1.20 10.43 7.92
C LEU A 3 -2.18 9.77 8.91
N GLY A 4 -3.39 9.42 8.48
CA GLY A 4 -4.39 8.79 9.33
C GLY A 4 -4.03 7.33 9.68
N HIS A 5 -4.60 6.81 10.77
CA HIS A 5 -4.28 5.47 11.28
C HIS A 5 -4.47 4.35 10.25
N ARG A 6 -5.55 4.41 9.47
CA ARG A 6 -5.82 3.43 8.39
C ARG A 6 -4.76 3.46 7.30
N GLU A 7 -4.31 4.65 6.92
CA GLU A 7 -3.31 4.85 5.87
C GLU A 7 -1.92 4.36 6.34
N GLN A 8 -1.57 4.63 7.59
CA GLN A 8 -0.38 4.08 8.23
C GLN A 8 -0.42 2.55 8.28
N ALA A 9 -1.57 1.96 8.63
CA ALA A 9 -1.75 0.51 8.66
C ALA A 9 -1.61 -0.12 7.27
N ILE A 10 -2.09 0.55 6.21
CA ILE A 10 -1.89 0.12 4.82
C ILE A 10 -0.40 0.06 4.47
N LEU A 11 0.37 1.12 4.79
CA LEU A 11 1.81 1.17 4.54
C LEU A 11 2.57 0.12 5.37
N ALA A 12 2.19 -0.08 6.63
CA ALA A 12 2.76 -1.11 7.48
C ALA A 12 2.54 -2.52 6.92
N LEU A 13 1.35 -2.79 6.36
CA LEU A 13 1.06 -4.07 5.73
C LEU A 13 1.90 -4.30 4.47
N GLU A 14 2.18 -3.26 3.67
CA GLU A 14 3.06 -3.36 2.49
C GLU A 14 4.53 -3.65 2.81
N ARG A 15 4.97 -3.39 4.04
CA ARG A 15 6.33 -3.75 4.49
C ARG A 15 6.50 -5.25 4.72
N ARG A 16 5.40 -5.99 4.92
CA ARG A 16 5.44 -7.42 5.23
C ARG A 16 5.65 -8.25 3.97
N SER A 17 6.43 -9.31 4.11
CA SER A 17 6.57 -10.34 3.08
C SER A 17 5.42 -11.33 3.21
N PHE A 18 4.72 -11.56 2.09
CA PHE A 18 3.65 -12.56 2.01
C PHE A 18 4.09 -13.68 1.06
N ALA A 19 3.74 -14.92 1.40
CA ALA A 19 4.03 -16.09 0.56
C ALA A 19 3.33 -16.04 -0.82
N GLY A 20 2.27 -15.23 -0.95
CA GLY A 20 1.58 -15.01 -2.23
C GLY A 20 0.37 -14.07 -2.11
N PRO A 21 -0.30 -13.78 -3.24
CA PRO A 21 -1.43 -12.84 -3.29
C PRO A 21 -2.57 -13.21 -2.33
N GLY A 22 -2.92 -14.50 -2.23
CA GLY A 22 -3.99 -14.96 -1.35
C GLY A 22 -3.71 -14.73 0.14
N ALA A 23 -2.46 -14.89 0.58
CA ALA A 23 -2.07 -14.62 1.97
C ALA A 23 -2.17 -13.13 2.30
N LYS A 24 -1.74 -12.28 1.36
CA LYS A 24 -1.86 -10.82 1.50
C LYS A 24 -3.32 -10.37 1.56
N GLU A 25 -4.17 -10.87 0.67
CA GLU A 25 -5.59 -10.49 0.68
C GLU A 25 -6.36 -10.94 1.91
N ARG A 26 -5.98 -12.09 2.51
CA ARG A 26 -6.55 -12.50 3.81
C ARG A 26 -6.14 -11.52 4.90
N ALA A 27 -4.85 -11.20 5.01
CA ALA A 27 -4.36 -10.22 5.98
C ALA A 27 -5.04 -8.84 5.80
N ILE A 28 -5.23 -8.37 4.56
CA ILE A 28 -5.97 -7.13 4.28
C ILE A 28 -7.39 -7.18 4.85
N ARG A 29 -8.10 -8.30 4.64
CA ARG A 29 -9.48 -8.46 5.13
C ARG A 29 -9.54 -8.57 6.65
N GLU A 30 -8.67 -9.37 7.24
CA GLU A 30 -8.67 -9.66 8.68
C GLU A 30 -8.16 -8.49 9.51
N GLU A 31 -7.09 -7.81 9.09
CA GLU A 31 -6.43 -6.77 9.89
C GLU A 31 -7.00 -5.38 9.62
N LEU A 32 -7.38 -5.08 8.38
CA LEU A 32 -7.87 -3.75 8.00
C LEU A 32 -9.39 -3.70 7.86
N GLY A 33 -10.08 -4.85 7.83
CA GLY A 33 -11.51 -4.91 7.57
C GLY A 33 -11.89 -4.39 6.17
N LEU A 34 -10.95 -4.43 5.22
CA LEU A 34 -11.13 -3.84 3.89
C LEU A 34 -11.30 -4.92 2.81
N PRO A 35 -12.20 -4.71 1.84
CA PRO A 35 -12.16 -5.47 0.59
C PRO A 35 -10.85 -5.21 -0.16
N PRO A 36 -10.25 -6.23 -0.82
CA PRO A 36 -8.98 -6.06 -1.56
C PRO A 36 -9.01 -4.94 -2.60
N VAL A 37 -10.12 -4.77 -3.30
CA VAL A 37 -10.30 -3.69 -4.28
C VAL A 37 -10.15 -2.31 -3.62
N ARG A 38 -10.82 -2.09 -2.48
CA ARG A 38 -10.75 -0.82 -1.74
C ARG A 38 -9.36 -0.58 -1.19
N TYR A 39 -8.67 -1.62 -0.74
CA TYR A 39 -7.28 -1.54 -0.30
C TYR A 39 -6.37 -1.01 -1.41
N TYR A 40 -6.41 -1.60 -2.60
CA TYR A 40 -5.55 -1.16 -3.71
C TYR A 40 -5.91 0.25 -4.22
N GLN A 41 -7.17 0.67 -4.12
CA GLN A 41 -7.55 2.07 -4.41
C GLN A 41 -6.88 3.04 -3.44
N LEU A 42 -6.98 2.77 -2.13
CA LEU A 42 -6.37 3.61 -1.11
C LEU A 42 -4.84 3.60 -1.21
N LEU A 43 -4.25 2.43 -1.43
CA LEU A 43 -2.82 2.30 -1.65
C LEU A 43 -2.35 3.17 -2.81
N ASN A 44 -3.06 3.13 -3.95
CA ASN A 44 -2.70 3.96 -5.09
C ASN A 44 -2.78 5.45 -4.79
N ALA A 45 -3.80 5.90 -4.03
CA ALA A 45 -3.90 7.29 -3.59
C ALA A 45 -2.73 7.68 -2.67
N LEU A 46 -2.33 6.81 -1.74
CA LEU A 46 -1.18 7.04 -0.85
C LEU A 46 0.13 7.14 -1.62
N LEU A 47 0.27 6.43 -2.74
CA LEU A 47 1.45 6.57 -3.57
C LEU A 47 1.56 7.95 -4.21
N ASP A 48 0.51 8.76 -4.27
CA ASP A 48 0.57 10.13 -4.81
C ASP A 48 0.52 11.19 -3.69
N ASP A 49 0.43 10.78 -2.42
CA ASP A 49 0.32 11.66 -1.25
C ASP A 49 1.69 11.99 -0.63
N GLU A 50 1.99 13.28 -0.48
CA GLU A 50 3.23 13.77 0.15
C GLU A 50 3.33 13.37 1.62
N ARG A 51 2.20 13.24 2.33
CA ARG A 51 2.17 12.82 3.74
C ARG A 51 2.61 11.37 3.90
N ALA A 52 2.24 10.52 2.94
CA ALA A 52 2.69 9.13 2.93
C ALA A 52 4.19 9.04 2.67
N LEU A 53 4.70 9.88 1.76
CA LEU A 53 6.13 9.98 1.48
C LEU A 53 6.92 10.49 2.71
N ALA A 54 6.39 11.46 3.44
CA ALA A 54 7.01 11.95 4.67
C ALA A 54 7.00 10.90 5.80
N HIS A 55 5.97 10.05 5.85
CA HIS A 55 5.84 9.02 6.89
C HIS A 55 6.70 7.77 6.62
N ASP A 56 6.68 7.24 5.40
CA ASP A 56 7.46 6.05 5.02
C ASP A 56 8.04 6.19 3.60
N PRO A 57 9.11 6.98 3.44
CA PRO A 57 9.66 7.30 2.13
C PRO A 57 10.19 6.07 1.40
N VAL A 58 10.72 5.08 2.13
CA VAL A 58 11.30 3.88 1.54
C VAL A 58 10.20 3.00 0.93
N THR A 59 9.15 2.71 1.69
CA THR A 59 8.04 1.85 1.22
C THR A 59 7.30 2.52 0.07
N VAL A 60 7.01 3.82 0.19
CA VAL A 60 6.29 4.58 -0.85
C VAL A 60 7.10 4.64 -2.14
N ASN A 61 8.39 4.96 -2.10
CA ASN A 61 9.21 5.02 -3.31
C ASN A 61 9.38 3.64 -3.97
N ARG A 62 9.54 2.57 -3.18
CA ARG A 62 9.57 1.19 -3.72
C ARG A 62 8.29 0.87 -4.48
N LEU A 63 7.13 1.16 -3.90
CA LEU A 63 5.83 0.90 -4.51
C LEU A 63 5.58 1.79 -5.75
N ARG A 64 6.00 3.06 -5.72
CA ARG A 64 5.97 3.96 -6.89
C ARG A 64 6.74 3.36 -8.06
N ARG A 65 7.96 2.84 -7.82
CA ARG A 65 8.78 2.19 -8.85
C ARG A 65 8.10 0.94 -9.43
N VAL A 66 7.55 0.07 -8.58
CA VAL A 66 6.80 -1.12 -9.03
C VAL A 66 5.59 -0.71 -9.89
N ARG A 67 4.86 0.34 -9.50
CA ARG A 67 3.73 0.87 -10.28
C ARG A 67 4.16 1.40 -11.64
N GLN A 68 5.30 2.10 -11.71
CA GLN A 68 5.85 2.62 -12.96
C GLN A 68 6.31 1.48 -13.89
N ALA A 69 7.03 0.49 -13.38
CA ALA A 69 7.46 -0.67 -14.17
C ALA A 69 6.27 -1.39 -14.83
N ARG A 70 5.19 -1.63 -14.08
CA ARG A 70 3.94 -2.22 -14.59
C ARG A 70 3.22 -1.37 -15.64
N ARG A 71 3.45 -0.05 -15.67
CA ARG A 71 2.89 0.84 -16.70
C ARG A 71 3.70 0.79 -17.99
N THR A 72 5.02 0.61 -17.89
CA THR A 72 5.91 0.51 -19.05
C THR A 72 5.79 -0.83 -19.77
N GLU A 73 5.36 -1.89 -19.08
CA GLU A 73 5.11 -3.22 -19.67
C GLU A 73 3.78 -3.32 -20.46
N ARG A 74 2.98 -2.26 -20.51
CA ARG A 74 1.71 -2.19 -21.26
C ARG A 74 1.88 -1.42 -22.56
#